data_AF-A0AAU3NTN4-F1
#
_entry.id   AF-A0AAU3NTN4-F1
#
_cell.length_a   1.000
_cell.length_b   1.000
_cell.length_c   1.000
_cell.angle_alpha   90.00
_cell.angle_beta   90.00
_cell.angle_gamma   90.00
#
_symmetry.space_group_name_H-M   'P 1'
#
loop_
_entity.id
_entity.type
_entity.pdbx_description
1 polymer ?
#
loop_
_entity_poly.entity_id
_entity_poly.type
_entity_poly.pdbx_seq_one_letter_code
_entity_poly.pdbx_strand_id
1 'polypeptide(L)'
;MAPDQLADKWQQEAVAAGNAASAGLLRRLWLRPDGLPALGVWQATDRETLDRALEGLPMAPWLMMPVTHLDPHPSDPVEQAFAV
;
A
#
# COMPACT_ATOMS: atom_id res chain seq x y z
N MET A 1 -8.47 2.88 -22.71
CA MET A 1 -7.87 1.55 -22.55
C MET A 1 -8.98 0.54 -22.83
N ALA A 2 -8.73 -0.48 -23.64
CA ALA A 2 -9.70 -1.54 -23.85
C ALA A 2 -9.89 -2.36 -22.55
N PRO A 3 -11.04 -3.04 -22.33
CA PRO A 3 -11.33 -3.70 -21.05
C PRO A 3 -10.30 -4.79 -20.66
N ASP A 4 -9.76 -5.50 -21.64
CA ASP A 4 -8.70 -6.49 -21.49
C ASP A 4 -7.40 -5.88 -20.95
N GLN A 5 -6.99 -4.75 -21.53
CA GLN A 5 -5.80 -4.01 -21.09
C GLN A 5 -5.93 -3.49 -19.65
N LEU A 6 -7.14 -3.15 -19.21
CA LEU A 6 -7.40 -2.74 -17.83
C LEU A 6 -7.32 -3.92 -16.86
N ALA A 7 -7.84 -5.09 -17.26
CA ALA A 7 -7.72 -6.30 -16.46
C ALA A 7 -6.26 -6.73 -16.30
N ASP A 8 -5.47 -6.66 -17.37
CA ASP A 8 -4.03 -6.94 -17.34
C ASP A 8 -3.28 -6.00 -16.38
N LYS A 9 -3.68 -4.72 -16.35
CA LYS A 9 -3.09 -3.74 -15.42
C LYS A 9 -3.40 -4.06 -13.97
N TRP A 10 -4.64 -4.45 -13.66
CA TRP A 10 -5.00 -4.90 -12.31
C TRP A 10 -4.27 -6.19 -11.90
N GLN A 11 -4.03 -7.10 -12.84
CA GLN A 11 -3.23 -8.30 -12.55
C GLN A 11 -1.77 -7.95 -12.25
N GLN A 12 -1.18 -7.03 -13.00
CA GLN A 12 0.16 -6.50 -12.71
C GLN A 12 0.20 -5.80 -11.35
N GLU A 13 -0.83 -5.01 -11.03
CA GLU A 13 -0.98 -4.33 -9.74
C GLU A 13 -0.99 -5.32 -8.57
N ALA A 14 -1.76 -6.41 -8.70
CA ALA A 14 -1.81 -7.45 -7.67
C ALA A 14 -0.44 -8.10 -7.44
N VAL A 15 0.33 -8.36 -8.50
CA VAL A 15 1.70 -8.87 -8.41
C VAL A 15 2.62 -7.85 -7.74
N ALA A 16 2.55 -6.58 -8.13
CA ALA A 16 3.37 -5.51 -7.55
C ALA A 16 3.08 -5.32 -6.05
N ALA A 17 1.80 -5.35 -5.65
CA ALA A 17 1.38 -5.30 -4.25
C ALA A 17 1.92 -6.51 -3.46
N GLY A 18 1.90 -7.71 -4.06
CA GLY A 18 2.51 -8.91 -3.47
C GLY A 18 4.01 -8.76 -3.25
N ASN A 19 4.74 -8.25 -4.25
CA ASN A 19 6.18 -7.98 -4.13
C ASN A 19 6.49 -6.93 -3.05
N ALA A 20 5.70 -5.85 -2.98
CA ALA A 20 5.83 -4.83 -1.94
C ALA A 20 5.58 -5.41 -0.54
N ALA A 21 4.62 -6.32 -0.40
CA ALA A 21 4.38 -7.02 0.87
C ALA A 21 5.55 -7.94 1.25
N SER A 22 6.10 -8.71 0.29
CA SER A 22 7.29 -9.53 0.51
C SER A 22 8.54 -8.72 0.89
N ALA A 23 8.68 -7.51 0.35
CA ALA A 23 9.74 -6.56 0.73
C ALA A 23 9.48 -5.86 2.08
N GLY A 24 8.32 -6.10 2.71
CA GLY A 24 7.93 -5.48 3.97
C GLY A 24 7.42 -4.05 3.85
N LEU A 25 7.30 -3.51 2.62
CA LEU A 25 6.82 -2.15 2.35
C LEU A 25 5.30 -2.04 2.53
N LEU A 26 4.52 -2.97 1.97
CA LEU A 26 3.07 -3.02 2.16
C LEU A 26 2.73 -3.93 3.36
N ARG A 27 2.23 -3.35 4.45
CA ARG A 27 1.95 -4.09 5.69
C ARG A 27 0.55 -4.67 5.72
N ARG A 28 -0.43 -3.92 5.20
CA ARG A 28 -1.85 -4.28 5.14
C ARG A 28 -2.52 -3.57 3.98
N LEU A 29 -3.54 -4.21 3.40
CA LEU A 29 -4.36 -3.65 2.33
C LEU A 29 -5.80 -4.12 2.51
N TRP A 30 -6.75 -3.19 2.40
CA TRP A 30 -8.17 -3.46 2.53
C TRP A 30 -8.95 -2.84 1.37
N LEU A 31 -9.99 -3.53 0.93
CA LEU A 31 -11.08 -2.91 0.20
C LEU A 31 -12.05 -2.29 1.20
N ARG A 32 -12.59 -1.13 0.86
CA ARG A 32 -13.68 -0.55 1.64
C ARG A 32 -15.00 -1.25 1.28
N PRO A 33 -16.04 -1.15 2.12
CA PRO A 33 -17.35 -1.73 1.80
C PRO A 33 -17.96 -1.21 0.48
N ASP A 34 -17.63 0.03 0.09
CA ASP A 34 -18.00 0.67 -1.18
C ASP A 34 -17.04 0.36 -2.35
N GLY A 35 -16.06 -0.52 -2.12
CA GLY A 35 -15.07 -0.93 -3.11
C GLY A 35 -13.82 -0.06 -3.08
N LEU A 36 -13.51 0.57 -4.21
CA LEU A 36 -12.35 1.47 -4.36
C LEU A 36 -12.69 2.90 -3.88
N PRO A 37 -11.72 3.66 -3.35
CA PRO A 37 -10.29 3.33 -3.27
C PRO A 37 -9.96 2.34 -2.14
N ALA A 38 -8.95 1.50 -2.36
CA ALA A 38 -8.39 0.64 -1.32
C ALA A 38 -7.66 1.48 -0.26
N LEU A 39 -7.63 0.97 0.97
CA LEU A 39 -6.84 1.55 2.06
C LEU A 39 -5.63 0.67 2.32
N GLY A 40 -4.44 1.26 2.28
CA GLY A 40 -3.18 0.56 2.54
C GLY A 40 -2.43 1.15 3.73
N VAL A 41 -1.81 0.29 4.54
CA VAL A 41 -0.77 0.70 5.51
C VAL A 41 0.57 0.31 4.93
N TRP A 42 1.41 1.32 4.72
CA TRP A 42 2.74 1.20 4.13
C TRP A 42 3.81 1.58 5.15
N GLN A 43 4.97 0.96 5.04
CA GLN A 43 6.16 1.22 5.85
C GLN A 43 7.34 1.43 4.92
N ALA A 44 8.09 2.51 5.13
CA ALA A 44 9.32 2.80 4.41
C ALA A 44 10.29 3.49 5.38
N THR A 45 11.58 3.50 5.05
CA THR A 45 12.62 4.19 5.84
C THR A 45 12.47 5.71 5.79
N ASP A 46 11.91 6.22 4.70
CA ASP A 46 11.75 7.64 4.42
C ASP A 46 10.65 7.85 3.37
N ARG A 47 10.28 9.12 3.19
CA ARG A 47 9.22 9.52 2.26
C ARG A 47 9.58 9.21 0.80
N GLU A 48 10.84 9.36 0.40
CA GLU A 48 11.29 9.16 -0.98
C GLU A 48 11.17 7.68 -1.40
N THR A 49 11.52 6.77 -0.50
CA THR A 49 11.39 5.33 -0.72
C THR A 49 9.93 4.92 -0.85
N LEU A 50 9.05 5.52 -0.05
CA LEU A 50 7.60 5.31 -0.18
C LEU A 50 7.09 5.83 -1.53
N ASP A 51 7.44 7.06 -1.91
CA ASP A 51 6.99 7.66 -3.15
C ASP A 51 7.47 6.83 -4.36
N ARG A 52 8.74 6.41 -4.40
CA ARG A 52 9.25 5.50 -5.45
C ARG A 52 8.48 4.17 -5.51
N ALA A 53 8.12 3.61 -4.36
CA ALA A 53 7.34 2.36 -4.33
C ALA A 53 5.92 2.56 -4.87
N LEU A 54 5.25 3.66 -4.50
CA LEU A 54 3.89 3.98 -4.96
C LEU A 54 3.88 4.37 -6.44
N GLU A 55 4.82 5.18 -6.90
CA GLU A 55 4.97 5.57 -8.31
C GLU A 55 5.30 4.37 -9.22
N GLY A 56 5.98 3.36 -8.66
CA GLY A 56 6.30 2.11 -9.34
C GLY A 56 5.11 1.17 -9.52
N LEU A 57 3.96 1.44 -8.88
CA LEU A 57 2.77 0.61 -9.02
C LEU A 57 2.21 0.70 -10.44
N PRO A 58 1.85 -0.44 -11.07
CA PRO A 58 1.25 -0.46 -12.39
C PRO A 58 0.02 0.44 -12.57
N MET A 59 -0.77 0.68 -11.53
CA MET A 59 -1.95 1.55 -11.57
C MET A 59 -1.67 3.01 -11.16
N ALA A 60 -0.45 3.35 -10.73
CA ALA A 60 -0.10 4.68 -10.23
C ALA A 60 -0.48 5.84 -11.17
N PRO A 61 -0.34 5.75 -12.51
CA PRO A 61 -0.75 6.83 -13.42
C PRO A 61 -2.26 7.15 -13.41
N TRP A 62 -3.09 6.26 -12.85
CA TRP A 62 -4.55 6.37 -12.86
C TRP A 62 -5.17 6.55 -11.48
N LEU A 63 -4.40 6.39 -10.41
CA LEU A 63 -4.90 6.45 -9.04
C LEU A 63 -4.40 7.71 -8.35
N MET A 64 -5.30 8.35 -7.60
CA MET A 64 -4.91 9.32 -6.59
C MET A 64 -4.64 8.57 -5.30
N MET A 65 -3.42 8.69 -4.78
CA MET A 65 -2.97 7.99 -3.57
C MET A 65 -2.54 9.02 -2.51
N PRO A 66 -3.50 9.65 -1.80
CA PRO A 66 -3.16 10.56 -0.72
C PRO A 66 -2.46 9.80 0.41
N VAL A 67 -1.31 10.31 0.85
CA VAL A 67 -0.51 9.71 1.92
C VAL A 67 -0.57 10.62 3.15
N THR A 68 -0.95 10.02 4.29
CA THR A 68 -0.87 10.64 5.61
C THR A 68 0.22 9.94 6.41
N HIS A 69 1.20 10.71 6.91
CA HIS A 69 2.22 10.18 7.81
C HIS A 69 1.58 9.71 9.13
N LEU A 70 2.02 8.57 9.65
CA LEU A 70 1.56 8.00 10.92
C LEU A 70 2.76 7.85 11.85
N ASP A 71 2.68 8.47 13.01
CA ASP A 71 3.63 8.26 14.10
C ASP A 71 3.17 7.10 15.00
N PRO A 72 4.08 6.33 15.60
CA PRO A 72 3.73 5.32 16.60
C PRO A 72 2.92 5.93 17.74
N HIS A 73 1.83 5.27 18.12
CA HIS A 73 1.06 5.67 19.29
C HIS A 73 1.64 4.98 20.53
N PRO A 74 1.84 5.67 21.67
CA PRO A 74 2.42 5.06 22.88
C PRO A 74 1.59 3.93 23.50
N SER A 75 0.34 3.77 23.04
CA SER A 75 -0.54 2.66 23.41
C SER A 75 -0.75 1.67 22.26
N ASP A 76 0.12 1.64 21.25
CA ASP A 76 0.06 0.63 20.21
C ASP A 76 0.22 -0.75 20.85
N PRO A 77 -0.76 -1.66 20.70
CA PRO A 77 -0.71 -2.98 21.32
C PRO A 77 0.48 -3.83 20.83
N VAL A 78 1.05 -3.55 19.65
CA VAL A 78 2.26 -4.23 19.18
C VAL A 78 3.49 -3.81 19.98
N GLU A 79 3.56 -2.56 20.42
CA GLU A 79 4.63 -2.10 21.33
C GLU A 79 4.39 -2.57 22.77
N GLN A 80 3.12 -2.66 23.20
CA GLN A 80 2.77 -3.13 24.54
C GLN A 80 2.96 -4.65 24.73
N ALA A 81 2.86 -5.45 23.66
CA ALA A 81 2.97 -6.91 23.74
C ALA A 81 4.38 -7.45 24.03
N PHE A 82 5.42 -6.59 24.00
CA PHE A 82 6.81 -6.95 24.37
C PHE A 82 7.22 -6.44 25.76
N ALA A 83 6.31 -5.77 26.48
CA ALA A 83 6.50 -5.39 27.88
C ALA A 83 5.87 -6.46 28.80
N VAL A 84 6.46 -7.65 28.84
CA VAL A 84 6.19 -8.68 29.85
C VAL A 84 7.51 -9.11 30.49
#